data_AF-A0A7J8F9B3-F1
#
_entry.id   AF-A0A7J8F9B3-F1
#
_cell.length_a   1.000
_cell.length_b   1.000
_cell.length_c   1.000
_cell.angle_alpha   90.00
_cell.angle_beta   90.00
_cell.angle_gamma   90.00
#
_symmetry.space_group_name_H-M   'P 1'
#
loop_
_entity.id
_entity.type
_entity.pdbx_description
1 polymer ?
#
loop_
_entity_poly.entity_id
_entity_poly.type
_entity_poly.pdbx_seq_one_letter_code
_entity_poly.pdbx_strand_id
1 'polypeptide(L)'
;MKKEDFLLQNEQASGKYCQAQLEQLSEPLIDDISRGTFSVPGGYNLYLEAMDKFEQSYNLVPRKGVKANEVLQTFLQSQAATKESILQADQALSAEEKALAAVNAKNQKAEKELELLRQKQKEEQEKMEAQDKSFQENLVQLKEKIRKGKENRLTEQKRMLEHKQKIQEELLVEGFEKESEEMGKEINQLKEEIEETENIWPSIFTELFYMAATLMLEQSLVP
;
A
#
# COMPACT_ATOMS: atom_id res chain seq x y z
N MET A 1 82.10 -35.73 -20.67
CA MET A 1 80.93 -35.19 -19.94
C MET A 1 80.26 -36.37 -19.23
N LYS A 2 80.05 -36.30 -17.91
CA LYS A 2 79.44 -37.42 -17.17
C LYS A 2 77.92 -37.38 -17.38
N LYS A 3 77.26 -38.55 -17.38
CA LYS A 3 75.82 -38.70 -17.61
C LYS A 3 74.96 -37.86 -16.64
N GLU A 4 75.43 -37.70 -15.41
CA GLU A 4 74.82 -36.90 -14.35
C GLU A 4 74.74 -35.41 -14.71
N ASP A 5 75.81 -34.84 -15.29
CA ASP A 5 75.86 -33.42 -15.68
C ASP A 5 74.83 -33.10 -16.78
N PHE A 6 74.63 -34.03 -17.72
CA PHE A 6 73.66 -33.87 -18.81
C PHE A 6 72.20 -33.95 -18.33
N LEU A 7 71.91 -34.86 -17.39
CA LEU A 7 70.59 -34.95 -16.77
C LEU A 7 70.24 -33.67 -16.01
N LEU A 8 71.20 -33.13 -15.24
CA LEU A 8 71.03 -31.88 -14.52
C LEU A 8 70.79 -30.69 -15.47
N GLN A 9 71.55 -30.60 -16.57
CA GLN A 9 71.34 -29.57 -17.60
C GLN A 9 69.95 -29.67 -18.25
N ASN A 10 69.47 -30.88 -18.52
CA ASN A 10 68.14 -31.11 -19.10
C ASN A 10 67.01 -30.70 -18.14
N GLU A 11 67.11 -31.05 -16.86
CA GLU A 11 66.16 -30.60 -15.84
C GLU A 11 66.14 -29.08 -15.71
N GLN A 12 67.31 -28.44 -15.64
CA GLN A 12 67.42 -26.99 -15.55
C GLN A 12 66.86 -26.28 -16.79
N ALA A 13 67.17 -26.77 -17.98
CA ALA A 13 66.67 -26.20 -19.23
C ALA A 13 65.14 -26.36 -19.33
N SER A 14 64.62 -27.54 -18.98
CA SER A 14 63.19 -27.82 -18.93
C SER A 14 62.48 -26.92 -17.91
N GLY A 15 63.03 -26.77 -16.71
CA GLY A 15 62.46 -25.91 -15.67
C GLY A 15 62.38 -24.45 -16.10
N LYS A 16 63.48 -23.88 -16.62
CA LYS A 16 63.50 -22.49 -17.12
C LYS A 16 62.51 -22.25 -18.23
N TYR A 17 62.43 -23.17 -19.20
CA TYR A 17 61.48 -23.05 -20.31
C TYR A 17 60.03 -23.13 -19.83
N CYS A 18 59.70 -24.10 -18.97
CA CYS A 18 58.36 -24.22 -18.40
C CYS A 18 57.95 -22.99 -17.60
N GLN A 19 58.85 -22.44 -16.78
CA GLN A 19 58.60 -21.26 -15.97
C GLN A 19 58.29 -20.03 -16.85
N ALA A 20 59.10 -19.78 -17.88
CA ALA A 20 58.88 -18.64 -18.78
C ALA A 20 57.56 -18.75 -19.56
N GLN A 21 57.21 -19.96 -20.02
CA GLN A 21 55.92 -20.20 -20.69
C GLN A 21 54.74 -20.05 -19.73
N LEU A 22 54.90 -20.51 -18.49
CA LEU A 22 53.89 -20.36 -17.45
C LEU A 22 53.62 -18.90 -17.13
N GLU A 23 54.66 -18.10 -16.90
CA GLU A 23 54.55 -16.66 -16.61
C GLU A 23 53.78 -15.94 -17.72
N GLN A 24 54.17 -16.16 -18.98
CA GLN A 24 53.51 -15.56 -20.13
C GLN A 24 52.03 -15.97 -20.25
N LEU A 25 51.70 -17.25 -20.06
CA LEU A 25 50.33 -17.74 -20.18
C LEU A 25 49.44 -17.32 -18.99
N SER A 26 50.03 -17.13 -17.82
CA SER A 26 49.31 -16.72 -16.61
C SER A 26 49.04 -15.22 -16.55
N GLU A 27 49.73 -14.42 -17.35
CA GLU A 27 49.66 -12.95 -17.33
C GLU A 27 48.22 -12.40 -17.35
N PRO A 28 47.32 -12.85 -18.25
CA PRO A 28 45.94 -12.37 -18.26
C PRO A 28 45.15 -12.75 -16.99
N LEU A 29 45.39 -13.96 -16.46
CA LEU A 29 44.74 -14.44 -15.24
C LEU A 29 45.19 -13.61 -14.02
N ILE A 30 46.49 -13.36 -13.88
CA ILE A 30 47.06 -12.56 -12.78
C ILE A 30 46.56 -11.11 -12.84
N ASP A 31 46.46 -10.56 -14.04
CA ASP A 31 45.94 -9.23 -14.30
C ASP A 31 44.44 -9.12 -13.93
N ASP A 32 43.62 -10.13 -14.29
CA ASP A 32 42.21 -10.20 -13.87
C ASP A 32 42.03 -10.34 -12.35
N ILE A 33 42.87 -11.15 -11.70
CA ILE A 33 42.89 -11.24 -10.23
C ILE A 33 43.22 -9.88 -9.62
N SER A 34 44.27 -9.22 -10.13
CA SER A 34 44.77 -7.94 -9.60
C SER A 34 43.77 -6.80 -9.75
N ARG A 35 42.96 -6.82 -10.83
CA ARG A 35 41.86 -5.87 -11.03
C ARG A 35 40.63 -6.17 -10.17
N GLY A 36 40.56 -7.34 -9.54
CA GLY A 36 39.36 -7.78 -8.84
C GLY A 36 38.21 -8.13 -9.80
N THR A 37 38.51 -8.58 -11.03
CA THR A 37 37.49 -8.97 -12.02
C THR A 37 36.56 -10.07 -11.48
N PHE A 38 37.05 -10.91 -10.57
CA PHE A 38 36.31 -11.99 -9.93
C PHE A 38 35.58 -11.58 -8.63
N SER A 39 35.69 -10.32 -8.20
CA SER A 39 35.04 -9.80 -6.99
C SER A 39 33.60 -9.38 -7.26
N VAL A 40 32.83 -10.30 -7.83
CA VAL A 40 31.41 -10.14 -8.17
C VAL A 40 30.63 -11.39 -7.75
N PRO A 41 29.31 -11.31 -7.54
CA PRO A 41 28.47 -12.50 -7.36
C PRO A 41 28.61 -13.47 -8.54
N GLY A 42 28.87 -14.74 -8.24
CA GLY A 42 29.23 -15.78 -9.20
C GLY A 42 30.68 -15.72 -9.71
N GLY A 43 31.50 -14.80 -9.19
CA GLY A 43 32.87 -14.56 -9.66
C GLY A 43 33.82 -15.73 -9.44
N TYR A 44 33.54 -16.63 -8.48
CA TYR A 44 34.33 -17.84 -8.30
C TYR A 44 34.25 -18.77 -9.51
N ASN A 45 33.08 -18.89 -10.17
CA ASN A 45 32.95 -19.69 -11.38
C ASN A 45 33.74 -19.09 -12.55
N LEU A 46 33.73 -17.76 -12.68
CA LEU A 46 34.52 -17.05 -13.68
C LEU A 46 36.04 -17.30 -13.49
N TYR A 47 36.48 -17.33 -12.23
CA TYR A 47 37.87 -17.68 -11.89
C TYR A 47 38.20 -19.13 -12.28
N LEU A 48 37.31 -20.09 -11.99
CA LEU A 48 37.51 -21.48 -12.39
C LEU A 48 37.60 -21.65 -13.91
N GLU A 49 36.78 -20.93 -14.68
CA GLU A 49 36.86 -20.93 -16.14
C GLU A 49 38.16 -20.32 -16.67
N ALA A 50 38.66 -19.25 -16.04
CA ALA A 50 39.94 -18.62 -16.40
C ALA A 50 41.12 -19.56 -16.08
N MET A 51 41.08 -20.24 -14.94
CA MET A 51 42.06 -21.26 -14.55
C MET A 51 42.08 -22.44 -15.52
N ASP A 52 40.93 -22.98 -15.91
CA ASP A 52 40.83 -24.10 -16.85
C ASP A 52 41.40 -23.72 -18.24
N LYS A 53 41.09 -22.50 -18.74
CA LYS A 53 41.68 -21.97 -19.97
C LYS A 53 43.20 -21.85 -19.90
N PHE A 54 43.73 -21.39 -18.77
CA PHE A 54 45.16 -21.32 -18.53
C PHE A 54 45.79 -22.72 -18.54
N GLU A 55 45.23 -23.68 -17.80
CA GLU A 55 45.74 -25.05 -17.72
C GLU A 55 45.75 -25.73 -19.09
N GLN A 56 44.66 -25.59 -19.87
CA GLN A 56 44.58 -26.08 -21.24
C GLN A 56 45.67 -25.47 -22.13
N SER A 57 45.86 -24.15 -22.05
CA SER A 57 46.89 -23.44 -22.82
C SER A 57 48.29 -23.93 -22.48
N TYR A 58 48.59 -24.12 -21.19
CA TYR A 58 49.87 -24.65 -20.73
C TYR A 58 50.08 -26.09 -21.19
N ASN A 59 49.04 -26.93 -21.17
CA ASN A 59 49.11 -28.32 -21.62
C ASN A 59 49.45 -28.45 -23.11
N LEU A 60 49.02 -27.49 -23.94
CA LEU A 60 49.31 -27.46 -25.38
C LEU A 60 50.74 -27.00 -25.74
N VAL A 61 51.49 -26.41 -24.80
CA VAL A 61 52.87 -25.95 -25.06
C VAL A 61 53.79 -27.12 -25.47
N PRO A 62 54.47 -27.06 -26.62
CA PRO A 62 55.37 -28.15 -27.04
C PRO A 62 56.71 -28.12 -26.28
N ARG A 63 57.41 -29.27 -26.26
CA ARG A 63 58.81 -29.41 -25.79
C ARG A 63 59.09 -28.97 -24.34
N LYS A 64 58.08 -29.03 -23.45
CA LYS A 64 58.22 -28.65 -22.03
C LYS A 64 59.30 -29.42 -21.27
N GLY A 65 59.56 -30.68 -21.63
CA GLY A 65 60.58 -31.51 -21.01
C GLY A 65 60.15 -32.10 -19.65
N VAL A 66 61.13 -32.58 -18.88
CA VAL A 66 60.90 -33.41 -17.67
C VAL A 66 60.30 -32.66 -16.47
N LYS A 67 60.42 -31.33 -16.41
CA LYS A 67 59.94 -30.49 -15.29
C LYS A 67 58.53 -29.90 -15.48
N ALA A 68 57.85 -30.23 -16.58
CA ALA A 68 56.56 -29.63 -16.97
C ALA A 68 55.49 -29.69 -15.86
N ASN A 69 55.28 -30.86 -15.26
CA ASN A 69 54.26 -31.09 -14.25
C ASN A 69 54.62 -30.46 -12.90
N GLU A 70 55.91 -30.47 -12.53
CA GLU A 70 56.39 -29.90 -11.28
C GLU A 70 56.13 -28.39 -11.25
N VAL A 71 56.50 -27.69 -12.33
CA VAL A 71 56.29 -26.24 -12.47
C VAL A 71 54.80 -25.88 -12.43
N LEU A 72 53.95 -26.63 -13.14
CA LEU A 72 52.50 -26.41 -13.12
C LEU A 72 51.91 -26.62 -11.72
N GLN A 73 52.28 -27.71 -11.04
CA GLN A 73 51.77 -28.01 -9.69
C GLN A 73 52.19 -26.95 -8.68
N THR A 74 53.42 -26.45 -8.72
CA THR A 74 53.87 -25.35 -7.86
C THR A 74 53.05 -24.08 -8.09
N PHE A 75 52.73 -23.75 -9.35
CA PHE A 75 51.86 -22.61 -9.65
C PHE A 75 50.44 -22.80 -9.11
N LEU A 76 49.82 -23.95 -9.36
CA LEU A 76 48.46 -24.25 -8.86
C LEU A 76 48.40 -24.16 -7.32
N GLN A 77 49.44 -24.63 -6.64
CA GLN A 77 49.58 -24.50 -5.19
C GLN A 77 49.72 -23.03 -4.76
N SER A 78 50.49 -22.22 -5.50
CA SER A 78 50.63 -20.78 -5.21
C SER A 78 49.30 -20.01 -5.33
N GLN A 79 48.37 -20.49 -6.18
CA GLN A 79 47.05 -19.89 -6.37
C GLN A 79 46.00 -20.33 -5.33
N ALA A 80 46.34 -21.25 -4.41
CA ALA A 80 45.37 -21.79 -3.45
C ALA A 80 44.76 -20.69 -2.55
N ALA A 81 45.58 -19.76 -2.05
CA ALA A 81 45.11 -18.66 -1.21
C ALA A 81 44.21 -17.68 -1.99
N THR A 82 44.58 -17.37 -3.24
CA THR A 82 43.78 -16.52 -4.13
C THR A 82 42.42 -17.14 -4.42
N LYS A 83 42.40 -18.44 -4.76
CA LYS A 83 41.18 -19.21 -5.01
C LYS A 83 40.23 -19.16 -3.82
N GLU A 84 40.76 -19.38 -2.61
CA GLU A 84 39.98 -19.33 -1.37
C GLU A 84 39.43 -17.92 -1.10
N SER A 85 40.25 -16.88 -1.30
CA SER A 85 39.83 -15.49 -1.14
C SER A 85 38.69 -15.11 -2.10
N ILE A 86 38.77 -15.56 -3.36
CA ILE A 86 37.71 -15.32 -4.35
C ILE A 86 36.42 -16.05 -3.98
N LEU A 87 36.54 -17.31 -3.52
CA LEU A 87 35.38 -18.09 -3.06
C LEU A 87 34.65 -17.40 -1.91
N GLN A 88 35.40 -16.93 -0.91
CA GLN A 88 34.83 -16.24 0.24
C GLN A 88 34.17 -14.91 -0.15
N ALA A 89 34.81 -14.14 -1.03
CA ALA A 89 34.25 -12.89 -1.54
C ALA A 89 32.94 -13.13 -2.32
N ASP A 90 32.91 -14.12 -3.22
CA ASP A 90 31.71 -14.49 -3.96
C ASP A 90 30.56 -14.90 -3.03
N GLN A 91 30.83 -15.77 -2.05
CA GLN A 91 29.83 -16.19 -1.07
C GLN A 91 29.27 -15.01 -0.27
N ALA A 92 30.12 -14.07 0.16
CA ALA A 92 29.70 -12.88 0.89
C ALA A 92 28.82 -11.96 0.02
N LEU A 93 29.25 -11.64 -1.20
CA LEU A 93 28.51 -10.79 -2.13
C LEU A 93 27.16 -11.43 -2.53
N SER A 94 27.17 -12.72 -2.85
CA SER A 94 25.96 -13.48 -3.18
C SER A 94 24.96 -13.54 -2.01
N ALA A 95 25.45 -13.61 -0.77
CA ALA A 95 24.61 -13.58 0.42
C ALA A 95 24.02 -12.18 0.65
N GLU A 96 24.81 -11.12 0.47
CA GLU A 96 24.37 -9.74 0.59
C GLU A 96 23.28 -9.38 -0.43
N GLU A 97 23.47 -9.75 -1.70
CA GLU A 97 22.47 -9.52 -2.75
C GLU A 97 21.14 -10.22 -2.45
N LYS A 98 21.19 -11.48 -1.98
CA LYS A 98 19.99 -12.22 -1.57
C LYS A 98 19.30 -11.56 -0.38
N ALA A 99 20.06 -11.07 0.60
CA ALA A 99 19.51 -10.36 1.75
C ALA A 99 18.84 -9.05 1.32
N LEU A 100 19.48 -8.26 0.46
CA LEU A 100 18.93 -7.01 -0.06
C LEU A 100 17.67 -7.25 -0.88
N ALA A 101 17.67 -8.26 -1.77
CA ALA A 101 16.50 -8.66 -2.53
C ALA A 101 15.33 -9.06 -1.61
N ALA A 102 15.59 -9.80 -0.53
CA ALA A 102 14.58 -10.19 0.44
C ALA A 102 14.02 -8.98 1.22
N VAL A 103 14.86 -8.02 1.61
CA VAL A 103 14.42 -6.77 2.25
C VAL A 103 13.56 -5.95 1.30
N ASN A 104 13.99 -5.78 0.05
CA ASN A 104 13.22 -5.05 -0.97
C ASN A 104 11.86 -5.70 -1.23
N ALA A 105 11.79 -7.02 -1.33
CA ALA A 105 10.52 -7.74 -1.50
C ALA A 105 9.57 -7.53 -0.30
N LYS A 106 10.10 -7.54 0.93
CA LYS A 106 9.32 -7.25 2.14
C LYS A 106 8.81 -5.81 2.15
N ASN A 107 9.67 -4.85 1.82
CA ASN A 107 9.30 -3.43 1.76
C ASN A 107 8.22 -3.18 0.70
N GLN A 108 8.37 -3.72 -0.50
CA GLN A 108 7.36 -3.61 -1.55
C GLN A 108 6.02 -4.23 -1.14
N LYS A 109 6.05 -5.37 -0.43
CA LYS A 109 4.83 -5.98 0.10
C LYS A 109 4.15 -5.07 1.13
N ALA A 110 4.92 -4.54 2.09
CA ALA A 110 4.41 -3.64 3.13
C ALA A 110 3.86 -2.34 2.53
N GLU A 111 4.51 -1.79 1.51
CA GLU A 111 4.06 -0.58 0.81
C GLU A 111 2.71 -0.80 0.12
N LYS A 112 2.53 -1.93 -0.58
CA LYS A 112 1.25 -2.31 -1.20
C LYS A 112 0.14 -2.51 -0.17
N GLU A 113 0.44 -3.13 0.97
CA GLU A 113 -0.53 -3.29 2.06
C GLU A 113 -0.95 -1.94 2.65
N LEU A 114 0.01 -1.01 2.84
CA LEU A 114 -0.27 0.34 3.31
C LEU A 114 -1.11 1.15 2.31
N GLU A 115 -0.82 1.04 1.02
CA GLU A 115 -1.60 1.70 -0.03
C GLU A 115 -3.05 1.20 -0.08
N LEU A 116 -3.24 -0.13 0.04
CA LEU A 116 -4.58 -0.72 0.11
C LEU A 116 -5.35 -0.24 1.34
N LEU A 117 -4.70 -0.11 2.50
CA LEU A 117 -5.32 0.42 3.72
C LEU A 117 -5.72 1.89 3.54
N ARG A 118 -4.86 2.72 2.93
CA ARG A 118 -5.19 4.12 2.63
C ARG A 118 -6.38 4.24 1.69
N GLN A 119 -6.45 3.39 0.67
CA GLN A 119 -7.58 3.39 -0.26
C GLN A 119 -8.88 3.03 0.47
N LYS A 120 -8.88 1.97 1.29
CA LYS A 120 -10.06 1.58 2.08
C LYS A 120 -10.52 2.69 3.02
N GLN A 121 -9.60 3.33 3.72
CA GLN A 121 -9.92 4.45 4.61
C GLN A 121 -10.54 5.62 3.84
N LYS A 122 -10.04 5.92 2.65
CA LYS A 122 -10.60 6.96 1.78
C LYS A 122 -12.01 6.60 1.30
N GLU A 123 -12.23 5.37 0.85
CA GLU A 123 -13.55 4.89 0.41
C GLU A 123 -14.57 4.94 1.56
N GLU A 124 -14.16 4.58 2.78
CA GLU A 124 -15.01 4.65 3.97
C GLU A 124 -15.35 6.10 4.33
N GLN A 125 -14.36 7.01 4.28
CA GLN A 125 -14.59 8.42 4.52
C GLN A 125 -15.54 9.05 3.48
N GLU A 126 -15.34 8.77 2.19
CA GLU A 126 -16.22 9.26 1.13
C GLU A 126 -17.67 8.75 1.30
N LYS A 127 -17.84 7.50 1.75
CA LYS A 127 -19.16 6.92 2.05
C LYS A 127 -19.82 7.63 3.24
N MET A 128 -19.06 7.91 4.30
CA MET A 128 -19.56 8.64 5.48
C MET A 128 -19.98 10.07 5.09
N GLU A 129 -19.15 10.79 4.35
CA GLU A 129 -19.46 12.15 3.88
C GLU A 129 -20.70 12.19 2.97
N ALA A 130 -20.85 11.21 2.08
CA ALA A 130 -22.02 11.08 1.22
C ALA A 130 -23.30 10.80 2.03
N GLN A 131 -23.20 9.95 3.06
CA GLN A 131 -24.31 9.63 3.96
C GLN A 131 -24.72 10.85 4.79
N ASP A 132 -23.77 11.58 5.34
CA ASP A 132 -24.01 12.82 6.11
C ASP A 132 -24.69 13.88 5.25
N LYS A 133 -24.20 14.07 4.02
CA LYS A 133 -24.80 15.03 3.08
C LYS A 133 -26.24 14.65 2.74
N SER A 134 -26.50 13.38 2.43
CA SER A 134 -27.85 12.86 2.18
C SER A 134 -28.76 13.07 3.39
N PHE A 135 -28.26 12.81 4.60
CA PHE A 135 -29.01 13.02 5.83
C PHE A 135 -29.37 14.49 6.05
N GLN A 136 -28.42 15.41 5.84
CA GLN A 136 -28.68 16.85 5.92
C GLN A 136 -29.72 17.31 4.89
N GLU A 137 -29.62 16.84 3.65
CA GLU A 137 -30.61 17.15 2.60
C GLU A 137 -32.00 16.65 2.98
N ASN A 138 -32.11 15.43 3.53
CA ASN A 138 -33.37 14.87 4.01
C ASN A 138 -33.97 15.70 5.15
N LEU A 139 -33.15 16.20 6.09
CA LEU A 139 -33.61 17.08 7.16
C LEU A 139 -34.16 18.41 6.61
N VAL A 140 -33.51 19.00 5.62
CA VAL A 140 -33.99 20.22 4.96
C VAL A 140 -35.33 19.97 4.27
N GLN A 141 -35.46 18.87 3.53
CA GLN A 141 -36.72 18.50 2.87
C GLN A 141 -37.85 18.24 3.87
N LEU A 142 -37.55 17.53 4.98
CA LEU A 142 -38.51 17.23 6.02
C LEU A 142 -39.00 18.51 6.71
N LYS A 143 -38.09 19.41 7.06
CA LYS A 143 -38.42 20.73 7.64
C LYS A 143 -39.36 21.51 6.73
N GLU A 144 -39.09 21.52 5.42
CA GLU A 144 -39.93 22.21 4.45
C GLU A 144 -41.31 21.55 4.28
N LYS A 145 -41.39 20.22 4.29
CA LYS A 145 -42.66 19.48 4.22
C LYS A 145 -43.55 19.73 5.44
N ILE A 146 -42.96 19.78 6.63
CA ILE A 146 -43.68 20.12 7.87
C ILE A 146 -44.16 21.57 7.82
N ARG A 147 -43.31 22.52 7.39
CA ARG A 147 -43.69 23.94 7.25
C ARG A 147 -44.89 24.10 6.32
N LYS A 148 -44.82 23.51 5.12
CA LYS A 148 -45.93 23.55 4.14
C LYS A 148 -47.19 22.87 4.66
N GLY A 149 -47.07 21.72 5.31
CA GLY A 149 -48.20 21.02 5.91
C GLY A 149 -48.91 21.87 6.97
N LYS A 150 -48.13 22.53 7.82
CA LYS A 150 -48.65 23.47 8.84
C LYS A 150 -49.35 24.67 8.18
N GLU A 151 -48.72 25.31 7.20
CA GLU A 151 -49.31 26.47 6.50
C GLU A 151 -50.64 26.13 5.82
N ASN A 152 -50.71 24.97 5.15
CA ASN A 152 -51.94 24.51 4.50
C ASN A 152 -53.05 24.24 5.53
N ARG A 153 -52.73 23.51 6.61
CA ARG A 153 -53.70 23.20 7.68
C ARG A 153 -54.23 24.46 8.37
N LEU A 154 -53.35 25.41 8.69
CA LEU A 154 -53.76 26.69 9.28
C LEU A 154 -54.65 27.49 8.33
N THR A 155 -54.36 27.45 7.02
CA THR A 155 -55.18 28.14 6.01
C THR A 155 -56.59 27.53 5.94
N GLU A 156 -56.70 26.21 5.96
CA GLU A 156 -57.99 25.50 5.97
C GLU A 156 -58.78 25.76 7.25
N GLN A 157 -58.14 25.66 8.42
CA GLN A 157 -58.77 25.94 9.71
C GLN A 157 -59.25 27.39 9.82
N LYS A 158 -58.45 28.38 9.34
CA LYS A 158 -58.87 29.79 9.32
C LYS A 158 -60.07 30.04 8.43
N ARG A 159 -60.12 29.44 7.23
CA ARG A 159 -61.30 29.52 6.34
C ARG A 159 -62.54 28.90 6.97
N MET A 160 -62.37 27.76 7.63
CA MET A 160 -63.47 27.10 8.33
C MET A 160 -63.97 27.95 9.51
N LEU A 161 -63.05 28.58 10.25
CA LEU A 161 -63.36 29.47 11.36
C LEU A 161 -64.15 30.70 10.88
N GLU A 162 -63.68 31.37 9.83
CA GLU A 162 -64.39 32.50 9.20
C GLU A 162 -65.80 32.11 8.77
N HIS A 163 -65.95 30.93 8.14
CA HIS A 163 -67.27 30.44 7.71
C HIS A 163 -68.20 30.16 8.89
N LYS A 164 -67.72 29.49 9.94
CA LYS A 164 -68.51 29.20 11.15
C LYS A 164 -68.90 30.47 11.90
N GLN A 165 -67.99 31.45 11.99
CA GLN A 165 -68.29 32.76 12.59
C GLN A 165 -69.41 33.48 11.84
N LYS A 166 -69.39 33.47 10.51
CA LYS A 166 -70.45 34.06 9.69
C LYS A 166 -71.81 33.38 9.92
N ILE A 167 -71.84 32.04 9.96
CA ILE A 167 -73.08 31.29 10.26
C ILE A 167 -73.59 31.62 11.66
N GLN A 168 -72.70 31.75 12.65
CA GLN A 168 -73.08 32.12 14.01
C GLN A 168 -73.74 33.51 14.06
N GLU A 169 -73.19 34.50 13.34
CA GLU A 169 -73.77 35.84 13.20
C GLU A 169 -75.15 35.79 12.56
N GLU A 170 -75.34 35.01 11.49
CA GLU A 170 -76.63 34.83 10.81
C GLU A 170 -77.68 34.21 11.76
N LEU A 171 -77.32 33.16 12.51
CA LEU A 171 -78.20 32.52 13.51
C LEU A 171 -78.62 33.48 14.64
N LEU A 172 -77.70 34.36 15.10
CA LEU A 172 -78.01 35.39 16.08
C LEU A 172 -79.01 36.43 15.54
N VAL A 173 -78.83 36.86 14.29
CA VAL A 173 -79.73 37.82 13.63
C VAL A 173 -81.13 37.24 13.43
N GLU A 174 -81.22 35.95 13.11
CA GLU A 174 -82.49 35.24 12.90
C GLU A 174 -83.19 34.81 14.21
N GLY A 175 -82.53 34.95 15.37
CA GLY A 175 -83.11 34.66 16.68
C GLY A 175 -82.99 33.21 17.14
N PHE A 176 -82.15 32.40 16.48
CA PHE A 176 -81.87 31.01 16.85
C PHE A 176 -80.76 30.94 17.93
N GLU A 177 -81.09 31.37 19.15
CA GLU A 177 -80.10 31.50 20.24
C GLU A 177 -79.42 30.18 20.62
N LYS A 178 -80.17 29.06 20.64
CA LYS A 178 -79.65 27.76 21.05
C LYS A 178 -78.66 27.21 20.04
N GLU A 179 -79.00 27.27 18.75
CA GLU A 179 -78.15 26.85 17.63
C GLU A 179 -76.89 27.74 17.53
N SER A 180 -77.01 29.04 17.83
CA SER A 180 -75.87 29.95 17.90
C SER A 180 -74.90 29.62 19.06
N GLU A 181 -75.42 29.20 20.21
CA GLU A 181 -74.60 28.76 21.34
C GLU A 181 -73.84 27.47 21.02
N GLU A 182 -74.49 26.51 20.33
CA GLU A 182 -73.85 25.29 19.85
C GLU A 182 -72.74 25.61 18.83
N MET A 183 -73.00 26.50 17.87
CA MET A 183 -71.98 26.97 16.92
C MET A 183 -70.80 27.67 17.63
N GLY A 184 -71.08 28.42 18.70
CA GLY A 184 -70.04 29.07 19.51
C GLY A 184 -69.09 28.09 20.18
N LYS A 185 -69.60 26.93 20.62
CA LYS A 185 -68.78 25.84 21.19
C LYS A 185 -67.87 25.24 20.13
N GLU A 186 -68.37 24.99 18.92
CA GLU A 186 -67.56 24.51 17.80
C GLU A 186 -66.48 25.50 17.37
N ILE A 187 -66.78 26.80 17.38
CA ILE A 187 -65.81 27.87 17.10
C ILE A 187 -64.68 27.88 18.13
N ASN A 188 -65.00 27.71 19.42
CA ASN A 188 -63.99 27.66 20.47
C ASN A 188 -63.09 26.44 20.35
N GLN A 189 -63.66 25.26 20.07
CA GLN A 189 -62.87 24.05 19.78
C GLN A 189 -61.96 24.25 18.57
N LEU A 190 -62.46 24.85 17.49
CA LEU A 190 -61.65 25.11 16.30
C LEU A 190 -60.52 26.12 16.57
N LYS A 191 -60.73 27.10 17.47
CA LYS A 191 -59.67 28.02 17.90
C LYS A 191 -58.58 27.30 18.70
N GLU A 192 -58.95 26.38 19.59
CA GLU A 192 -58.00 25.55 20.34
C GLU A 192 -57.17 24.68 19.37
N GLU A 193 -57.80 24.04 18.38
CA GLU A 193 -57.08 23.25 17.35
C GLU A 193 -56.12 24.08 16.49
N ILE A 194 -56.44 25.36 16.24
CA ILE A 194 -55.54 26.28 15.53
C ILE A 194 -54.32 26.59 16.40
N GLU A 195 -54.53 26.89 17.68
CA GLU A 195 -53.44 27.15 18.63
C GLU A 195 -52.50 25.94 18.77
N GLU A 196 -53.06 24.74 18.85
CA GLU A 196 -52.28 23.50 18.81
C GLU A 196 -51.44 23.40 17.52
N THR A 197 -52.05 23.68 16.37
CA THR A 197 -51.38 23.62 15.06
C THR A 197 -50.26 24.67 14.93
N GLU A 198 -50.42 25.83 15.56
CA GLU A 198 -49.39 26.87 15.64
C GLU A 198 -48.18 26.42 16.47
N ASN A 199 -48.41 25.64 17.53
CA ASN A 199 -47.39 25.16 18.46
C ASN A 199 -46.70 23.83 18.06
N ILE A 200 -47.03 23.26 16.90
CA ILE A 200 -46.43 22.00 16.40
C ILE A 200 -44.90 22.10 16.24
N TRP A 201 -44.37 23.25 15.80
CA TRP A 201 -42.97 23.35 15.34
C TRP A 201 -41.92 23.22 16.47
N PRO A 202 -42.05 23.89 17.63
CA PRO A 202 -41.19 23.67 18.78
C PRO A 202 -41.20 22.22 19.28
N SER A 203 -42.36 21.54 19.24
CA SER A 203 -42.51 20.15 19.69
C SER A 203 -41.76 19.17 18.78
N ILE A 204 -42.04 19.19 17.47
CA ILE A 204 -41.42 18.27 16.50
C ILE A 204 -39.90 18.52 16.38
N PHE A 205 -39.44 19.76 16.53
CA PHE A 205 -38.01 20.07 16.44
C PHE A 205 -37.17 19.38 17.51
N THR A 206 -37.67 19.30 18.75
CA THR A 206 -36.95 18.60 19.83
C THR A 206 -36.81 17.11 19.54
N GLU A 207 -37.89 16.47 19.07
CA GLU A 207 -37.94 15.04 18.78
C GLU A 207 -37.04 14.66 17.59
N LEU A 208 -37.04 15.47 16.53
CA LEU A 208 -36.13 15.30 15.39
C LEU A 208 -34.67 15.47 15.78
N PHE A 209 -34.37 16.41 16.69
CA PHE A 209 -33.01 16.62 17.19
C PHE A 209 -32.51 15.42 18.00
N TYR A 210 -33.34 14.87 18.90
CA TYR A 210 -33.01 13.66 19.66
C TYR A 210 -32.81 12.43 18.76
N MET A 211 -33.67 12.24 17.77
CA MET A 211 -33.55 11.15 16.79
C MET A 211 -32.24 11.24 15.99
N ALA A 212 -31.89 12.44 15.49
CA ALA A 212 -30.65 12.66 14.76
C ALA A 212 -29.40 12.45 15.63
N ALA A 213 -29.42 12.94 16.88
CA ALA A 213 -28.33 12.76 17.83
C ALA A 213 -28.10 11.28 18.18
N THR A 214 -29.18 10.51 18.34
CA THR A 214 -29.12 9.06 18.64
C THR A 214 -28.53 8.28 17.48
N LEU A 215 -28.96 8.58 16.25
CA LEU A 215 -28.45 7.95 15.02
C LEU A 215 -26.95 8.22 14.79
N MET A 216 -26.46 9.42 15.11
CA MET A 216 -25.03 9.75 15.02
C MET A 216 -24.19 9.03 16.09
N LEU A 217 -24.71 8.90 17.31
CA LEU A 217 -24.04 8.17 18.38
C LEU A 217 -23.94 6.67 18.08
N GLU A 218 -24.98 6.06 17.52
CA GLU A 218 -24.97 4.64 17.12
C GLU A 218 -23.99 4.34 15.99
N GLN A 219 -23.81 5.25 15.03
CA GLN A 219 -22.84 5.07 13.94
C GLN A 219 -21.38 5.24 14.38
N SER A 220 -21.13 6.02 15.44
CA SER A 220 -19.79 6.16 16.05
C SER A 220 -19.34 4.95 16.89
N LEU A 221 -20.24 4.00 17.14
CA LEU A 221 -20.01 2.80 17.96
C LEU A 221 -19.80 1.52 17.16
N VAL A 222 -19.77 1.59 15.82
CA VAL A 222 -19.46 0.45 14.96
C VAL A 222 -17.94 0.39 14.75
N PRO A 223 -17.24 -0.64 15.29
CA PRO A 223 -15.77 -0.75 15.24
C PRO A 223 -15.24 -1.15 13.86
#